data_AF-A0A4V0NES4-F1
#
_entry.id   AF-A0A4V0NES4-F1
#
_cell.length_a   1.000
_cell.length_b   1.000
_cell.length_c   1.000
_cell.angle_alpha   90.00
_cell.angle_beta   90.00
_cell.angle_gamma   90.00
#
_symmetry.space_group_name_H-M   'P 1'
#
loop_
_entity.id
_entity.type
_entity.pdbx_description
1 polymer ?
#
loop_
_entity_poly.entity_id
_entity_poly.type
_entity_poly.pdbx_seq_one_letter_code
_entity_poly.pdbx_strand_id
1 'polypeptide(L)'
;MLHEADLIEYGIGSTGLTTVEHVVPQSEDAGQSNTYANCLYACRWCNRSRSKLPLHDGSGNVLLNPTTSAWADHFEVRDDKLSPKTGSGKYTEVAYSINDPFKVQRRAARRKLIERCRTLVLEAPAEIERLSRVVGHLAASDALDEAEVVRSLARRLNEQVALARQALERYQGVPVDADKACRCRLEPTMPPQVAEQLIALC
;
A
#
# COMPACT_ATOMS: atom_id res chain seq x y z
N MET A 1 2.22 -1.30 -5.44
CA MET A 1 3.61 -1.81 -5.26
C MET A 1 4.67 -0.81 -5.70
N LEU A 2 4.51 0.48 -5.36
CA LEU A 2 5.51 1.52 -5.60
C LEU A 2 5.62 2.39 -4.34
N HIS A 3 6.70 3.16 -4.25
CA HIS A 3 7.06 4.00 -3.10
C HIS A 3 5.98 4.97 -2.64
N GLU A 4 5.02 5.29 -3.51
CA GLU A 4 4.04 6.37 -3.31
C GLU A 4 3.16 6.16 -2.08
N ALA A 5 2.70 4.94 -1.82
CA ALA A 5 1.86 4.66 -0.64
C ALA A 5 2.57 4.97 0.68
N ASP A 6 3.91 4.90 0.70
CA ASP A 6 4.70 5.16 1.89
C ASP A 6 5.28 6.60 1.91
N LEU A 7 5.00 7.44 0.91
CA LEU A 7 5.45 8.84 0.86
C LEU A 7 4.36 9.81 1.33
N ILE A 8 3.09 9.38 1.31
CA ILE A 8 1.91 10.22 1.62
C ILE A 8 1.86 10.67 3.09
N GLU A 9 2.49 9.95 4.02
CA GLU A 9 2.42 10.22 5.47
C GLU A 9 2.88 11.62 5.88
N TYR A 10 3.64 12.32 5.03
CA TYR A 10 4.18 13.65 5.31
C TYR A 10 3.61 14.78 4.44
N GLY A 11 2.62 14.49 3.58
CA GLY A 11 2.18 15.44 2.55
C GLY A 11 3.22 15.56 1.44
N ILE A 12 2.94 14.97 0.29
CA ILE A 12 3.89 14.92 -0.85
C ILE A 12 3.91 16.21 -1.68
N GLY A 13 2.92 17.08 -1.51
CA GLY A 13 2.86 18.38 -2.18
C GLY A 13 4.13 19.19 -1.91
N SER A 14 4.77 19.67 -2.98
CA SER A 14 5.95 20.56 -2.91
C SER A 14 7.26 19.92 -2.40
N THR A 15 7.31 18.60 -2.19
CA THR A 15 8.55 17.91 -1.76
C THR A 15 9.49 17.55 -2.92
N GLY A 16 8.98 17.51 -4.16
CA GLY A 16 9.74 17.03 -5.32
C GLY A 16 10.08 15.53 -5.29
N LEU A 17 9.39 14.75 -4.44
CA LEU A 17 9.55 13.30 -4.33
C LEU A 17 8.78 12.52 -5.40
N THR A 18 7.82 13.17 -6.04
CA THR A 18 7.00 12.67 -7.13
C THR A 18 7.17 13.58 -8.34
N THR A 19 7.06 13.00 -9.53
CA THR A 19 7.32 13.64 -10.82
C THR A 19 6.37 13.07 -11.86
N VAL A 20 6.16 13.82 -12.95
CA VAL A 20 5.45 13.28 -14.12
C VAL A 20 6.39 12.34 -14.85
N GLU A 21 5.92 11.12 -15.08
CA GLU A 21 6.57 10.12 -15.93
C GLU A 21 5.73 9.91 -17.19
N HIS A 22 6.40 9.73 -18.33
CA HIS A 22 5.72 9.47 -19.60
C HIS A 22 5.75 7.97 -19.94
N VAL A 23 4.61 7.36 -20.26
CA VAL A 23 4.52 5.94 -20.67
C VAL A 23 5.32 5.70 -21.96
N VAL A 24 5.18 6.56 -22.95
CA VAL A 24 6.06 6.69 -24.11
C VAL A 24 7.03 7.83 -23.82
N PRO A 25 8.35 7.57 -23.70
CA PRO A 25 9.32 8.62 -23.41
C PRO A 25 9.33 9.72 -24.48
N GLN A 26 9.55 10.97 -24.08
CA GLN A 26 9.64 12.09 -25.03
C GLN A 26 10.79 11.95 -26.04
N SER A 27 11.84 11.20 -25.70
CA SER A 27 12.93 10.87 -26.62
C SER A 27 12.52 9.89 -27.71
N GLU A 28 11.41 9.17 -27.54
CA GLU A 28 10.84 8.24 -28.50
C GLU A 28 9.77 8.95 -29.35
N ASP A 29 8.87 9.68 -28.70
CA ASP A 29 7.84 10.48 -29.37
C ASP A 29 7.56 11.79 -28.61
N ALA A 30 8.11 12.89 -29.13
CA ALA A 30 7.90 14.22 -28.55
C ALA A 30 6.44 14.70 -28.68
N GLY A 31 5.68 14.19 -29.65
CA GLY A 31 4.27 14.54 -29.84
C GLY A 31 3.37 14.10 -28.68
N GLN A 32 3.82 13.11 -27.89
CA GLN A 32 3.08 12.56 -26.76
C GLN A 32 3.37 13.27 -25.44
N SER A 33 4.19 14.32 -25.42
CA SER A 33 4.64 14.99 -24.20
C SER A 33 3.48 15.62 -23.39
N ASN A 34 2.42 16.05 -24.08
CA ASN A 34 1.26 16.73 -23.52
C ASN A 34 -0.02 15.87 -23.56
N THR A 35 0.12 14.58 -23.89
CA THR A 35 -1.01 13.64 -23.88
C THR A 35 -1.27 13.20 -22.45
N TYR A 36 -2.42 13.55 -21.88
CA TYR A 36 -2.76 13.21 -20.49
C TYR A 36 -2.66 11.70 -20.21
N ALA A 37 -3.16 10.86 -21.14
CA ALA A 37 -3.08 9.40 -21.01
C ALA A 37 -1.65 8.84 -21.07
N ASN A 38 -0.69 9.65 -21.52
CA ASN A 38 0.73 9.30 -21.52
C ASN A 38 1.42 9.71 -20.21
N CYS A 39 0.79 10.53 -19.36
CA CYS A 39 1.38 11.07 -18.15
C CYS A 39 0.94 10.29 -16.91
N LEU A 40 1.91 9.77 -16.16
CA LEU A 40 1.72 9.12 -14.88
C LEU A 40 2.33 9.97 -13.77
N TYR A 41 1.69 9.97 -12.61
CA TYR A 41 2.37 10.43 -11.41
C TYR A 41 3.20 9.27 -10.87
N ALA A 42 4.50 9.51 -10.71
CA ALA A 42 5.44 8.49 -10.28
C ALA A 42 6.43 9.05 -9.26
N CYS A 43 6.87 8.19 -8.35
CA CYS A 43 8.02 8.49 -7.49
C CYS A 43 9.26 8.85 -8.31
N ARG A 44 9.94 9.94 -7.91
CA ARG A 44 11.17 10.45 -8.56
C ARG A 44 12.26 9.40 -8.71
N TRP A 45 12.42 8.49 -7.74
CA TRP A 45 13.43 7.43 -7.83
C TRP A 45 13.08 6.39 -8.89
N CYS A 46 11.80 6.04 -9.04
CA CYS A 46 11.36 5.10 -10.08
C CYS A 46 11.50 5.74 -11.47
N ASN A 47 11.03 6.99 -11.61
CA ASN A 47 11.15 7.74 -12.86
C ASN A 47 12.62 7.91 -13.26
N ARG A 48 13.51 8.23 -12.31
CA ARG A 48 14.97 8.30 -12.54
C ARG A 48 15.59 6.95 -12.93
N SER A 49 15.15 5.85 -12.32
CA SER A 49 15.63 4.51 -12.67
C SER A 49 15.31 4.19 -14.12
N ARG A 50 14.07 4.43 -14.55
CA ARG A 50 13.67 4.23 -15.94
C ARG A 50 14.45 5.14 -16.87
N SER A 51 14.63 6.41 -16.50
CA SER A 51 15.34 7.41 -17.30
C SER A 51 14.75 7.47 -18.72
N LYS A 52 15.58 7.31 -19.75
CA LYS A 52 15.21 7.31 -21.18
C LYS A 52 14.96 5.91 -21.76
N LEU A 53 14.78 4.88 -20.93
CA LEU A 53 14.52 3.53 -21.44
C LEU A 53 13.22 3.50 -22.25
N PRO A 54 13.24 2.91 -23.45
CA PRO A 54 12.11 2.89 -24.38
C PRO A 54 10.94 2.09 -23.83
N LEU A 55 9.75 2.31 -24.37
CA LEU A 55 8.58 1.52 -23.96
C LEU A 55 8.74 0.04 -24.29
N HIS A 56 9.40 -0.28 -25.41
CA HIS A 56 9.66 -1.64 -25.89
C HIS A 56 11.16 -1.96 -25.82
N ASP A 57 11.52 -3.17 -25.40
CA ASP A 57 12.89 -3.66 -25.55
C ASP A 57 13.13 -4.25 -26.95
N GLY A 58 14.40 -4.57 -27.26
CA GLY A 58 14.77 -5.18 -28.55
C GLY A 58 14.23 -6.60 -28.77
N SER A 59 13.58 -7.20 -27.78
CA SER A 59 12.96 -8.54 -27.83
C SER A 59 11.44 -8.48 -27.94
N GLY A 60 10.85 -7.28 -28.06
CA GLY A 60 9.40 -7.08 -28.15
C GLY A 60 8.68 -7.09 -26.80
N ASN A 61 9.39 -7.13 -25.68
CA ASN A 61 8.79 -6.95 -24.36
C ASN A 61 8.44 -5.49 -24.12
N VAL A 62 7.39 -5.24 -23.35
CA VAL A 62 6.88 -3.89 -23.09
C VAL A 62 6.97 -3.54 -21.61
N LEU A 63 7.28 -2.28 -21.27
CA LEU A 63 7.16 -1.81 -19.88
C LEU A 63 5.70 -1.83 -19.45
N LEU A 64 5.46 -2.38 -18.26
CA LEU A 64 4.12 -2.52 -17.73
C LEU A 64 3.57 -1.16 -17.32
N ASN A 65 2.39 -0.83 -17.84
CA ASN A 65 1.68 0.38 -17.45
C ASN A 65 0.92 0.11 -16.14
N PRO A 66 1.20 0.83 -15.03
CA PRO A 66 0.56 0.60 -13.75
C PRO A 66 -0.95 0.87 -13.74
N THR A 67 -1.51 1.56 -14.74
CA THR A 67 -2.95 1.85 -14.81
C THR A 67 -3.75 0.84 -15.63
N THR A 68 -3.09 0.06 -16.48
CA THR A 68 -3.77 -0.88 -17.40
C THR A 68 -3.27 -2.31 -17.32
N SER A 69 -2.05 -2.54 -16.82
CA SER A 69 -1.48 -3.88 -16.69
C SER A 69 -1.81 -4.47 -15.32
N ALA A 70 -2.31 -5.70 -15.29
CA ALA A 70 -2.45 -6.45 -14.04
C ALA A 70 -1.07 -6.96 -13.61
N TRP A 71 -0.42 -6.28 -12.66
CA TRP A 71 0.95 -6.61 -12.23
C TRP A 71 1.10 -8.05 -11.72
N ALA A 72 0.03 -8.60 -11.14
CA ALA A 72 -0.04 -9.97 -10.68
C ALA A 72 0.14 -11.00 -11.82
N ASP A 73 -0.15 -10.64 -13.07
CA ASP A 73 0.05 -11.53 -14.22
C ASP A 73 1.54 -11.60 -14.61
N HIS A 74 2.30 -10.55 -14.26
CA HIS A 74 3.70 -10.41 -14.66
C HIS A 74 4.70 -10.67 -13.55
N PHE A 75 4.28 -10.62 -12.28
CA PHE A 75 5.13 -10.81 -11.11
C PHE A 75 4.52 -11.77 -10.10
N GLU A 76 5.39 -12.41 -9.34
CA GLU A 76 5.06 -13.10 -8.09
C GLU A 76 5.83 -12.45 -6.94
N VAL A 77 5.24 -12.44 -5.74
CA VAL A 77 5.91 -11.93 -4.54
C VAL A 77 6.66 -13.07 -3.87
N ARG A 78 7.97 -12.91 -3.66
CA ARG A 78 8.81 -13.86 -2.89
C ARG A 78 9.76 -13.07 -1.99
N ASP A 79 9.71 -13.28 -0.68
CA ASP A 79 10.58 -12.63 0.30
C ASP A 79 10.68 -11.10 0.14
N ASP A 80 9.52 -10.43 0.03
CA ASP A 80 9.43 -8.99 -0.24
C ASP A 80 10.11 -8.53 -1.53
N LYS A 81 10.42 -9.45 -2.47
CA LYS A 81 10.86 -9.20 -3.84
C LYS A 81 9.73 -9.48 -4.83
N LEU A 82 9.80 -8.86 -6.01
CA LEU A 82 8.90 -9.14 -7.13
C LEU A 82 9.68 -9.91 -8.17
N SER A 83 9.46 -11.22 -8.22
CA SER A 83 10.10 -12.08 -9.22
C SER A 83 9.27 -12.04 -10.51
N PRO A 84 9.87 -11.72 -11.67
CA PRO A 84 9.13 -11.64 -12.92
C PRO A 84 8.74 -13.03 -13.43
N LYS A 85 7.48 -13.16 -13.87
CA LYS A 85 6.92 -14.36 -14.53
C LYS A 85 6.96 -14.28 -16.06
N THR A 86 7.15 -13.09 -16.60
CA THR A 86 7.05 -12.80 -18.05
C THR A 86 8.23 -11.95 -18.52
N GLY A 87 8.48 -11.91 -19.83
CA GLY A 87 9.50 -11.04 -20.42
C GLY A 87 9.26 -9.55 -20.15
N SER A 88 8.02 -9.07 -20.29
CA SER A 88 7.62 -7.71 -19.89
C SER A 88 7.83 -7.43 -18.40
N GLY A 89 7.56 -8.42 -17.54
CA GLY A 89 7.88 -8.34 -16.11
C GLY A 89 9.38 -8.17 -15.86
N LYS A 90 10.22 -8.97 -16.56
CA LYS A 90 11.68 -8.89 -16.45
C LYS A 90 12.20 -7.54 -16.96
N TYR A 91 11.69 -7.05 -18.08
CA TYR A 91 12.08 -5.75 -18.61
C TYR A 91 11.70 -4.62 -17.64
N THR A 92 10.48 -4.66 -17.10
CA THR A 92 9.99 -3.70 -16.09
C THR A 92 10.81 -3.76 -14.80
N GLU A 93 11.18 -4.96 -14.33
CA GLU A 93 12.02 -5.14 -13.16
C GLU A 93 13.34 -4.38 -13.29
N VAL A 94 14.02 -4.58 -14.43
CA VAL A 94 15.31 -3.96 -14.73
C VAL A 94 15.14 -2.45 -14.91
N ALA A 95 14.21 -2.01 -15.75
CA ALA A 95 14.03 -0.60 -16.07
C ALA A 95 13.74 0.24 -14.83
N TYR A 96 12.86 -0.25 -13.95
CA TYR A 96 12.51 0.47 -12.74
C TYR A 96 13.33 0.08 -11.53
N SER A 97 14.35 -0.79 -11.64
CA SER A 97 15.08 -1.34 -10.51
C SER A 97 14.14 -1.78 -9.38
N ILE A 98 13.13 -2.60 -9.71
CA ILE A 98 12.00 -2.91 -8.80
C ILE A 98 12.48 -3.57 -7.51
N ASN A 99 13.52 -4.39 -7.58
CA ASN A 99 14.11 -5.10 -6.46
C ASN A 99 15.37 -4.44 -5.90
N ASP A 100 15.55 -3.14 -6.12
CA ASP A 100 16.54 -2.34 -5.39
C ASP A 100 16.42 -2.57 -3.87
N PRO A 101 17.55 -2.69 -3.12
CA PRO A 101 17.52 -3.02 -1.69
C PRO A 101 16.62 -2.12 -0.85
N PHE A 102 16.55 -0.82 -1.16
CA PHE A 102 15.69 0.11 -0.45
C PHE A 102 14.20 -0.21 -0.68
N LYS A 103 13.82 -0.53 -1.92
CA LYS A 103 12.44 -0.96 -2.24
C LYS A 103 12.05 -2.26 -1.57
N VAL A 104 12.96 -3.22 -1.49
CA VAL A 104 12.74 -4.49 -0.79
C VAL A 104 12.55 -4.22 0.71
N GLN A 105 13.41 -3.42 1.32
CA GLN A 105 13.30 -3.05 2.74
C GLN A 105 11.97 -2.35 3.06
N ARG A 106 11.51 -1.43 2.20
CA ARG A 106 10.22 -0.76 2.40
C ARG A 106 9.04 -1.71 2.28
N ARG A 107 9.06 -2.65 1.33
CA ARG A 107 8.03 -3.70 1.24
C ARG A 107 8.02 -4.59 2.48
N ALA A 108 9.18 -4.99 2.98
CA ALA A 108 9.30 -5.74 4.23
C ALA A 108 8.73 -4.96 5.42
N ALA A 109 9.07 -3.68 5.56
CA ALA A 109 8.55 -2.82 6.62
C ALA A 109 7.03 -2.66 6.54
N ARG A 110 6.50 -2.46 5.33
CA ARG A 110 5.06 -2.38 5.07
C ARG A 110 4.35 -3.67 5.46
N ARG A 111 4.86 -4.83 5.05
CA ARG A 111 4.31 -6.15 5.41
C ARG A 111 4.24 -6.32 6.93
N LYS A 112 5.34 -6.03 7.65
CA LYS A 112 5.39 -6.09 9.12
C LYS A 112 4.41 -5.13 9.80
N LEU A 113 4.27 -3.91 9.26
CA LEU A 113 3.31 -2.94 9.77
C LEU A 113 1.87 -3.45 9.61
N ILE A 114 1.53 -3.91 8.41
CA ILE A 114 0.22 -4.49 8.11
C ILE A 114 -0.08 -5.65 9.05
N GLU A 115 0.85 -6.58 9.20
CA GLU A 115 0.70 -7.75 10.07
C GLU A 115 0.46 -7.32 11.53
N ARG A 116 1.30 -6.44 12.07
CA ARG A 116 1.15 -5.92 13.43
C ARG A 116 -0.20 -5.22 13.64
N CYS A 117 -0.59 -4.36 12.71
CA CYS A 117 -1.87 -3.66 12.79
C CYS A 117 -3.05 -4.63 12.71
N ARG A 118 -2.97 -5.64 11.82
CA ARG A 118 -4.01 -6.67 11.69
C ARG A 118 -4.15 -7.50 12.97
N THR A 119 -3.04 -7.97 13.55
CA THR A 119 -3.04 -8.65 14.85
C THR A 119 -3.71 -7.80 15.91
N LEU A 120 -3.34 -6.52 16.02
CA LEU A 120 -3.92 -5.62 17.02
C LEU A 120 -5.43 -5.45 16.81
N VAL A 121 -5.89 -5.25 15.57
CA VAL A 121 -7.31 -5.07 15.26
C VAL A 121 -8.14 -6.32 15.55
N LEU A 122 -7.58 -7.51 15.32
CA LEU A 122 -8.27 -8.79 15.53
C LEU A 122 -8.29 -9.24 16.99
N GLU A 123 -7.18 -9.06 17.71
CA GLU A 123 -7.00 -9.67 19.04
C GLU A 123 -7.30 -8.73 20.21
N ALA A 124 -7.01 -7.43 20.06
CA ALA A 124 -7.18 -6.47 21.15
C ALA A 124 -8.63 -6.28 21.62
N PRO A 125 -9.69 -6.40 20.80
CA PRO A 125 -11.07 -6.23 21.28
C PRO A 125 -11.43 -7.17 22.44
N ALA A 126 -11.02 -8.44 22.37
CA ALA A 126 -11.24 -9.41 23.43
C ALA A 126 -10.46 -9.04 24.71
N GLU A 127 -9.25 -8.50 24.56
CA GLU A 127 -8.46 -8.02 25.69
C GLU A 127 -9.08 -6.77 26.34
N ILE A 128 -9.56 -5.82 25.53
CA ILE A 128 -10.29 -4.64 26.03
C ILE A 128 -11.53 -5.06 26.82
N GLU A 129 -12.27 -6.06 26.34
CA GLU A 129 -13.43 -6.60 27.07
C GLU A 129 -13.01 -7.27 28.40
N ARG A 130 -11.91 -8.04 28.41
CA ARG A 130 -11.35 -8.62 29.65
C ARG A 130 -10.98 -7.53 30.65
N LEU A 131 -10.24 -6.51 30.22
CA LEU A 131 -9.86 -5.38 31.07
C LEU A 131 -11.10 -4.65 31.60
N SER A 132 -12.14 -4.48 30.78
CA SER A 132 -13.38 -3.83 31.19
C SER A 132 -14.11 -4.61 32.29
N ARG A 133 -14.11 -5.95 32.21
CA ARG A 133 -14.63 -6.81 33.29
C ARG A 133 -13.82 -6.69 34.58
N VAL A 134 -12.49 -6.65 34.47
CA VAL A 134 -11.60 -6.44 35.64
C VAL A 134 -11.88 -5.10 36.32
N VAL A 135 -12.07 -4.03 35.55
CA VAL A 135 -12.47 -2.72 36.09
C VAL A 135 -13.78 -2.82 36.88
N GLY A 136 -14.77 -3.56 36.36
CA GLY A 136 -16.03 -3.79 37.06
C GLY A 136 -15.86 -4.51 38.40
N HIS A 137 -15.01 -5.55 38.44
CA HIS A 137 -14.72 -6.30 39.67
C HIS A 137 -13.96 -5.47 40.71
N LEU A 138 -12.96 -4.70 40.29
CA LEU A 138 -12.18 -3.83 41.18
C LEU A 138 -13.06 -2.73 41.78
N ALA A 139 -13.90 -2.10 40.96
CA ALA A 139 -14.85 -1.09 41.43
C ALA A 139 -15.87 -1.65 42.44
N ALA A 140 -16.33 -2.89 42.24
CA ALA A 140 -17.21 -3.57 43.19
C ALA A 140 -16.51 -3.94 44.52
N SER A 141 -15.18 -3.99 44.53
CA SER A 141 -14.36 -4.31 45.71
C SER A 141 -13.79 -3.06 46.40
N ASP A 142 -14.26 -1.87 46.03
CA ASP A 142 -13.78 -0.56 46.51
C ASP A 142 -12.28 -0.28 46.22
N ALA A 143 -11.68 -1.04 45.29
CA ALA A 143 -10.31 -0.87 44.81
C ALA A 143 -10.27 0.15 43.65
N LEU A 144 -10.64 1.40 43.95
CA LEU A 144 -10.90 2.44 42.95
C LEU A 144 -9.63 2.88 42.21
N ASP A 145 -8.49 2.95 42.90
CA ASP A 145 -7.22 3.36 42.31
C ASP A 145 -6.71 2.32 41.30
N GLU A 146 -6.78 1.03 41.65
CA GLU A 146 -6.45 -0.06 40.73
C GLU A 146 -7.41 -0.11 39.54
N ALA A 147 -8.71 0.13 39.78
CA ALA A 147 -9.70 0.18 38.72
C ALA A 147 -9.38 1.29 37.70
N GLU A 148 -8.90 2.45 38.15
CA GLU A 148 -8.50 3.54 37.26
C GLU A 148 -7.24 3.20 36.45
N VAL A 149 -6.25 2.54 37.05
CA VAL A 149 -5.06 2.07 36.32
C VAL A 149 -5.46 1.11 35.19
N VAL A 150 -6.32 0.13 35.48
CA VAL A 150 -6.79 -0.84 34.46
C VAL A 150 -7.62 -0.15 33.38
N ARG A 151 -8.47 0.82 33.76
CA ARG A 151 -9.26 1.62 32.80
C ARG A 151 -8.37 2.42 31.86
N SER A 152 -7.30 3.03 32.38
CA SER A 152 -6.30 3.76 31.58
C SER A 152 -5.61 2.83 30.56
N LEU A 153 -5.25 1.61 30.97
CA LEU A 153 -4.68 0.60 30.06
C LEU A 153 -5.66 0.22 28.94
N ALA A 154 -6.94 -0.03 29.27
CA ALA A 154 -7.97 -0.36 28.29
C ALA A 154 -8.17 0.78 27.27
N ARG A 155 -8.18 2.04 27.75
CA ARG A 155 -8.26 3.22 26.88
C ARG A 155 -7.08 3.32 25.92
N ARG A 156 -5.86 3.18 26.43
CA ARG A 156 -4.64 3.21 25.60
C ARG A 156 -4.66 2.11 24.54
N LEU A 157 -5.09 0.91 24.90
CA LEU A 157 -5.21 -0.19 23.95
C LEU A 157 -6.26 0.11 22.87
N ASN A 158 -7.40 0.68 23.24
CA ASN A 158 -8.44 1.09 22.30
C ASN A 158 -7.95 2.18 21.33
N GLU A 159 -7.19 3.16 21.82
CA GLU A 159 -6.55 4.19 20.98
C GLU A 159 -5.57 3.56 19.98
N GLN A 160 -4.77 2.57 20.40
CA GLN A 160 -3.86 1.86 19.50
C GLN A 160 -4.62 1.07 18.42
N VAL A 161 -5.76 0.45 18.77
CA VAL A 161 -6.63 -0.24 17.80
C VAL A 161 -7.17 0.74 16.77
N ALA A 162 -7.64 1.91 17.20
CA ALA A 162 -8.13 2.95 16.29
C ALA A 162 -7.04 3.40 15.30
N LEU A 163 -5.82 3.67 15.79
CA LEU A 163 -4.68 4.03 14.95
C LEU A 163 -4.29 2.90 13.98
N ALA A 164 -4.36 1.64 14.43
CA ALA A 164 -4.09 0.49 13.56
C ALA A 164 -5.13 0.33 12.46
N ARG A 165 -6.42 0.57 12.73
CA ARG A 165 -7.46 0.60 11.69
C ARG A 165 -7.18 1.66 10.65
N GLN A 166 -6.90 2.89 11.09
CA GLN A 166 -6.53 3.99 10.19
C GLN A 166 -5.27 3.69 9.37
N ALA A 167 -4.29 2.99 9.95
CA ALA A 167 -3.10 2.55 9.23
C ALA A 167 -3.43 1.51 8.15
N LEU A 168 -4.31 0.56 8.45
CA LEU A 168 -4.73 -0.48 7.50
C LEU A 168 -5.60 0.09 6.36
N GLU A 169 -6.44 1.08 6.64
CA GLU A 169 -7.25 1.78 5.63
C GLU A 169 -6.39 2.37 4.49
N ARG A 170 -5.18 2.86 4.81
CA ARG A 170 -4.23 3.37 3.79
C ARG A 170 -3.76 2.32 2.80
N TYR A 171 -3.90 1.04 3.13
CA TYR A 171 -3.47 -0.08 2.28
C TYR A 171 -4.67 -0.83 1.67
N GLN A 172 -5.89 -0.32 1.83
CA GLN A 172 -7.05 -0.87 1.13
C GLN A 172 -6.94 -0.60 -0.38
N GLY A 173 -7.39 -1.57 -1.18
CA GLY A 173 -7.40 -1.44 -2.64
C GLY A 173 -8.46 -0.49 -3.18
N VAL A 174 -9.45 -0.14 -2.36
CA VAL A 174 -10.51 0.81 -2.69
C VAL A 174 -10.35 2.04 -1.78
N PRO A 175 -10.21 3.26 -2.34
CA PRO A 175 -10.16 4.47 -1.54
C PRO A 175 -11.43 4.66 -0.71
N VAL A 176 -11.28 5.04 0.56
CA VAL A 176 -12.40 5.27 1.49
C VAL A 176 -13.30 6.42 1.02
N ASP A 177 -12.71 7.41 0.35
CA ASP A 177 -13.36 8.59 -0.22
C ASP A 177 -13.93 8.37 -1.64
N ALA A 178 -13.89 7.14 -2.17
CA ALA A 178 -14.49 6.84 -3.47
C ALA A 178 -15.96 7.31 -3.49
N ASP A 179 -16.38 8.03 -4.52
CA ASP A 179 -17.77 8.50 -4.64
C ASP A 179 -18.78 7.33 -4.55
N LYS A 180 -20.01 7.56 -4.11
CA LYS A 180 -21.09 6.54 -4.16
C LYS A 180 -21.35 6.03 -5.58
N ALA A 181 -21.10 6.86 -6.59
CA ALA A 181 -21.14 6.52 -8.00
C ALA A 181 -19.85 5.85 -8.51
N CYS A 182 -18.81 5.71 -7.68
CA CYS A 182 -17.57 5.05 -8.06
C CYS A 182 -17.83 3.56 -8.31
N ARG A 183 -17.42 3.08 -9.49
CA ARG A 183 -17.53 1.65 -9.84
C ARG A 183 -16.74 0.74 -8.90
N CYS A 184 -15.76 1.28 -8.15
CA CYS A 184 -15.01 0.56 -7.14
C CYS A 184 -15.80 0.27 -5.85
N ARG A 185 -16.98 0.90 -5.64
CA ARG A 185 -17.88 0.64 -4.49
C ARG A 185 -18.97 -0.39 -4.75
N LEU A 186 -19.30 -0.63 -6.02
CA LEU A 186 -20.08 -1.81 -6.41
C LEU A 186 -19.17 -3.02 -6.18
N GLU A 187 -19.69 -4.16 -5.67
CA GLU A 187 -18.91 -5.41 -5.49
C GLU A 187 -17.94 -5.55 -6.64
N PRO A 188 -16.64 -5.26 -6.42
CA PRO A 188 -15.76 -5.15 -7.55
C PRO A 188 -15.69 -6.56 -8.12
N THR A 189 -15.99 -6.70 -9.41
CA THR A 189 -15.40 -7.81 -10.18
C THR A 189 -13.91 -7.48 -10.30
N MET A 190 -13.23 -7.49 -9.17
CA MET A 190 -11.79 -7.42 -9.11
C MET A 190 -11.29 -8.68 -9.79
N PRO A 191 -10.32 -8.58 -10.72
CA PRO A 191 -9.63 -9.74 -11.21
C PRO A 191 -9.20 -10.59 -9.99
N PRO A 192 -9.41 -11.91 -9.98
CA PRO A 192 -9.12 -12.77 -8.83
C PRO A 192 -7.72 -12.52 -8.24
N GLN A 193 -6.76 -12.24 -9.12
CA GLN A 193 -5.37 -11.95 -8.80
C GLN A 193 -5.17 -10.64 -8.01
N VAL A 194 -6.07 -9.67 -8.14
CA VAL A 194 -6.09 -8.42 -7.37
C VAL A 194 -6.85 -8.62 -6.06
N ALA A 195 -7.95 -9.39 -6.07
CA ALA A 195 -8.72 -9.71 -4.87
C ALA A 195 -7.86 -10.46 -3.83
N GLU A 196 -7.00 -11.39 -4.27
CA GLU A 196 -6.03 -12.11 -3.42
C GLU A 196 -5.02 -11.19 -2.72
N GLN A 197 -4.81 -9.97 -3.22
CA GLN A 197 -3.84 -9.02 -2.68
C GLN A 197 -4.46 -8.01 -1.71
N LEU A 198 -5.78 -7.97 -1.60
CA LEU A 198 -6.45 -7.06 -0.69
C LEU A 198 -6.65 -7.71 0.67
N ILE A 199 -6.35 -6.95 1.72
CA ILE A 199 -6.70 -7.34 3.08
C ILE A 199 -8.23 -7.24 3.16
N ALA A 200 -8.91 -8.37 3.20
CA ALA A 200 -10.31 -8.42 3.63
C ALA A 200 -10.36 -7.99 5.09
N LEU A 201 -10.65 -6.71 5.33
CA LEU A 201 -11.03 -6.23 6.65
C LEU A 201 -12.55 -6.44 6.73
N CYS A 202 -12.93 -7.54 7.37
CA CYS A 202 -14.31 -7.75 7.82
C CYS A 202 -14.67 -6.74 8.91
#